data_AF-A0A1G9TYT6-F1
#
_entry.id   AF-A0A1G9TYT6-F1
#
_cell.length_a   1.000
_cell.length_b   1.000
_cell.length_c   1.000
_cell.angle_alpha   90.00
_cell.angle_beta   90.00
_cell.angle_gamma   90.00
#
_symmetry.space_group_name_H-M   'P 1'
#
loop_
_entity.id
_entity.type
_entity.pdbx_description
1 polymer ?
#
loop_
_entity_poly.entity_id
_entity_poly.type
_entity_poly.pdbx_seq_one_letter_code
_entity_poly.pdbx_strand_id
1 'polypeptide(L)'
;MSHRIIRLGFRKLISRASDKPWEQFVYEDTRRELFMQAQYFNPDGQYATFSELIAQVTAAEKLHALTSTAAVGYLRQLDGKIPDILNAYGRRCLPFSDFRFEVIQSDFRKKEEHTVAVTFYSDPLTWIDTPGAYWLVAYGDRRDDLEAGREVETDLIPQQPFLSIHSLRI
;
A
#
# COMPACT_ATOMS: atom_id res chain seq x y z
N MET A 1 20.60 1.72 -25.05
CA MET A 1 19.27 1.18 -24.71
C MET A 1 18.50 2.27 -24.00
N SER A 2 17.23 2.49 -24.31
CA SER A 2 16.43 3.52 -23.63
C SER A 2 15.98 3.01 -22.26
N HIS A 3 16.43 3.67 -21.20
CA HIS A 3 15.92 3.43 -19.85
C HIS A 3 14.42 3.76 -19.78
N ARG A 4 13.67 3.07 -18.92
CA ARG A 4 12.21 3.22 -18.79
C ARG A 4 11.86 3.87 -17.48
N ILE A 5 10.75 4.59 -17.45
CA ILE A 5 10.19 5.13 -16.20
C ILE A 5 9.18 4.14 -15.64
N ILE A 6 9.37 3.71 -14.40
CA ILE A 6 8.47 2.79 -13.71
C ILE A 6 7.91 3.44 -12.45
N ARG A 7 6.80 2.90 -11.95
CA ARG A 7 6.37 3.06 -10.57
C ARG A 7 6.27 1.68 -9.94
N LEU A 8 6.73 1.53 -8.70
CA LEU A 8 6.57 0.30 -7.95
C LEU A 8 5.28 0.37 -7.12
N GLY A 9 4.58 -0.75 -7.03
CA GLY A 9 3.44 -0.96 -6.14
C GLY A 9 3.84 -1.92 -5.03
N PHE A 10 3.56 -1.56 -3.78
CA PHE A 10 3.75 -2.44 -2.62
C PHE A 10 2.43 -2.64 -1.87
N ARG A 11 1.97 -3.88 -1.75
CA ARG A 11 0.75 -4.21 -1.01
C ARG A 11 1.07 -4.69 0.39
N LYS A 12 0.69 -3.91 1.39
CA LYS A 12 0.76 -4.29 2.81
C LYS A 12 -0.59 -4.85 3.26
N LEU A 13 -0.59 -6.07 3.77
CA LEU A 13 -1.73 -6.65 4.48
C LEU A 13 -1.59 -6.36 5.97
N ILE A 14 -2.69 -5.93 6.59
CA ILE A 14 -2.76 -5.59 8.01
C ILE A 14 -3.92 -6.37 8.61
N SER A 15 -3.63 -7.17 9.63
CA SER A 15 -4.60 -8.00 10.33
C SER A 15 -4.25 -8.11 11.80
N ARG A 16 -5.04 -8.86 12.56
CA ARG A 16 -4.75 -9.17 13.97
C ARG A 16 -3.36 -9.79 14.18
N ALA A 17 -2.85 -10.52 13.19
CA ALA A 17 -1.56 -11.20 13.24
C ALA A 17 -0.36 -10.30 12.91
N SER A 18 -0.57 -9.01 12.63
CA SER A 18 0.50 -8.05 12.34
C SER A 18 1.35 -7.73 13.57
N ASP A 19 2.66 -7.96 13.56
CA ASP A 19 3.47 -7.80 14.78
C ASP A 19 3.89 -6.34 15.10
N LYS A 20 3.84 -5.44 14.12
CA LYS A 20 4.38 -4.08 14.27
C LYS A 20 3.37 -3.15 14.94
N PRO A 21 3.79 -2.29 15.89
CA PRO A 21 2.89 -1.35 16.57
C PRO A 21 2.07 -0.47 15.61
N TRP A 22 2.71 0.05 14.56
CA TRP A 22 2.03 0.85 13.54
C TRP A 22 0.87 0.08 12.87
N GLU A 23 1.10 -1.20 12.53
CA GLU A 23 0.08 -2.05 11.90
C GLU A 23 -1.07 -2.35 12.87
N GLN A 24 -0.75 -2.60 14.14
CA GLN A 24 -1.75 -2.84 15.18
C GLN A 24 -2.65 -1.61 15.40
N PHE A 25 -2.09 -0.40 15.38
CA PHE A 25 -2.90 0.82 15.48
C PHE A 25 -3.79 1.03 14.25
N VAL A 26 -3.24 0.82 13.03
CA VAL A 26 -4.05 0.87 11.82
C VAL A 26 -5.19 -0.15 11.88
N TYR A 27 -4.88 -1.41 12.25
CA TYR A 27 -5.85 -2.48 12.39
C TYR A 27 -7.00 -2.10 13.32
N GLU A 28 -6.71 -1.63 14.54
CA GLU A 28 -7.77 -1.38 15.51
C GLU A 28 -8.67 -0.21 15.13
N ASP A 29 -8.10 0.86 14.58
CA ASP A 29 -8.87 2.02 14.18
C ASP A 29 -9.68 1.75 12.91
N THR A 30 -9.14 1.05 11.92
CA THR A 30 -9.92 0.67 10.72
C THR A 30 -11.02 -0.32 11.05
N ARG A 31 -10.78 -1.26 11.97
CA ARG A 31 -11.80 -2.21 12.41
C ARG A 31 -12.95 -1.49 13.11
N ARG A 32 -12.63 -0.55 14.01
CA ARG A 32 -13.63 0.24 14.72
C ARG A 32 -14.41 1.13 13.76
N GLU A 33 -13.73 1.81 12.86
CA GLU A 33 -14.36 2.68 11.86
C GLU A 33 -15.31 1.90 10.97
N LEU A 34 -14.86 0.77 10.41
CA LEU A 34 -15.71 -0.10 9.59
C LEU A 34 -16.96 -0.54 10.35
N PHE A 35 -16.81 -0.96 11.61
CA PHE A 35 -17.95 -1.38 12.42
C PHE A 35 -18.96 -0.25 12.65
N MET A 36 -18.50 0.97 12.96
CA MET A 36 -19.39 2.13 13.14
C MET A 36 -20.11 2.50 11.84
N GLN A 37 -19.37 2.58 10.73
CA GLN A 37 -19.93 2.97 9.43
C GLN A 37 -20.88 1.90 8.87
N ALA A 38 -20.60 0.61 9.10
CA ALA A 38 -21.43 -0.48 8.62
C ALA A 38 -22.84 -0.49 9.25
N GLN A 39 -23.03 0.07 10.45
CA GLN A 39 -24.35 0.16 11.09
C GLN A 39 -25.36 0.93 10.24
N TYR A 40 -24.92 1.93 9.46
CA TYR A 40 -25.78 2.68 8.55
C TYR A 40 -26.30 1.82 7.39
N PHE A 41 -25.50 0.85 6.93
CA PHE A 41 -25.83 -0.02 5.80
C PHE A 41 -26.42 -1.37 6.23
N ASN A 42 -26.30 -1.71 7.52
CA ASN A 42 -26.76 -2.97 8.11
C ASN A 42 -27.45 -2.72 9.46
N PRO A 43 -28.51 -1.89 9.52
CA PRO A 43 -29.12 -1.46 10.78
C PRO A 43 -29.72 -2.62 11.57
N ASP A 44 -30.27 -3.61 10.87
CA ASP A 44 -30.89 -4.80 11.47
C ASP A 44 -29.87 -5.92 11.77
N GLY A 45 -28.59 -5.73 11.41
CA GLY A 45 -27.55 -6.75 11.60
C GLY A 45 -27.77 -8.03 10.79
N GLN A 46 -28.47 -7.95 9.65
CA GLN A 46 -28.80 -9.09 8.79
C GLN A 46 -27.55 -9.71 8.15
N TYR A 47 -26.56 -8.88 7.82
CA TYR A 47 -25.31 -9.33 7.21
C TYR A 47 -24.23 -9.51 8.25
N ALA A 48 -23.57 -10.66 8.23
CA ALA A 48 -22.55 -10.98 9.20
C ALA A 48 -21.16 -10.53 8.78
N THR A 49 -20.90 -10.55 7.48
CA THR A 49 -19.58 -10.23 6.92
C THR A 49 -19.65 -9.02 6.01
N PHE A 50 -18.52 -8.36 5.85
CA PHE A 50 -18.38 -7.26 4.90
C PHE A 50 -18.70 -7.71 3.47
N SER A 51 -18.28 -8.92 3.09
CA SER A 51 -18.54 -9.50 1.76
C SER A 51 -20.03 -9.73 1.51
N GLU A 52 -20.77 -10.25 2.50
CA GLU A 52 -22.23 -10.39 2.41
C GLU A 52 -22.91 -9.02 2.26
N LEU A 53 -22.47 -8.03 3.05
CA LEU A 53 -23.04 -6.68 3.02
C LEU A 53 -22.89 -6.03 1.64
N ILE A 54 -21.68 -6.03 1.06
CA ILE A 54 -21.47 -5.38 -0.25
C ILE A 54 -22.10 -6.15 -1.40
N ALA A 55 -22.30 -7.46 -1.27
CA ALA A 55 -22.99 -8.27 -2.27
C ALA A 55 -24.49 -7.94 -2.38
N GLN A 56 -25.10 -7.47 -1.29
CA GLN A 56 -26.54 -7.19 -1.21
C GLN A 56 -26.86 -5.68 -1.21
N VAL A 57 -25.94 -4.87 -0.70
CA VAL A 57 -26.08 -3.42 -0.58
C VAL A 57 -24.94 -2.76 -1.33
N THR A 58 -25.10 -2.53 -2.63
CA THR A 58 -24.05 -1.92 -3.49
C THR A 58 -23.54 -0.58 -2.94
N ALA A 59 -24.41 0.21 -2.29
CA ALA A 59 -24.00 1.47 -1.65
C ALA A 59 -22.94 1.29 -0.54
N ALA A 60 -22.84 0.09 0.04
CA ALA A 60 -21.86 -0.25 1.07
C ALA A 60 -20.43 -0.41 0.53
N GLU A 61 -20.21 -0.45 -0.80
CA GLU A 61 -18.85 -0.39 -1.37
C GLU A 61 -18.08 0.86 -0.92
N LYS A 62 -18.81 1.95 -0.62
CA LYS A 62 -18.24 3.19 -0.06
C LYS A 62 -17.55 2.99 1.29
N LEU A 63 -17.83 1.90 2.01
CA LEU A 63 -17.18 1.57 3.28
C LEU A 63 -15.66 1.43 3.12
N HIS A 64 -15.15 1.06 1.95
CA HIS A 64 -13.71 1.12 1.69
C HIS A 64 -13.15 2.53 1.90
N ALA A 65 -13.78 3.52 1.26
CA ALA A 65 -13.36 4.91 1.35
C ALA A 65 -13.59 5.48 2.76
N LEU A 66 -14.75 5.22 3.37
CA LEU A 66 -15.07 5.68 4.72
C LEU A 66 -14.09 5.12 5.75
N THR A 67 -13.81 3.81 5.71
CA THR A 67 -12.86 3.15 6.60
C THR A 67 -11.44 3.66 6.40
N SER A 68 -11.06 4.01 5.17
CA SER A 68 -9.70 4.50 4.88
C SER A 68 -9.35 5.78 5.64
N THR A 69 -10.35 6.59 6.01
CA THR A 69 -10.14 7.84 6.77
C THR A 69 -9.45 7.60 8.12
N ALA A 70 -9.73 6.46 8.77
CA ALA A 70 -9.10 6.06 10.03
C ALA A 70 -7.60 5.71 9.85
N ALA A 71 -7.19 5.30 8.64
CA ALA A 71 -5.79 4.96 8.35
C ALA A 71 -4.94 6.20 7.98
N VAL A 72 -5.56 7.31 7.53
CA VAL A 72 -4.84 8.47 6.96
C VAL A 72 -3.82 9.06 7.93
N GLY A 73 -4.16 9.18 9.22
CA GLY A 73 -3.24 9.70 10.23
C GLY A 73 -1.96 8.87 10.35
N TYR A 74 -2.09 7.54 10.31
CA TYR A 74 -0.98 6.59 10.37
C TYR A 74 -0.14 6.59 9.10
N LEU A 75 -0.76 6.79 7.93
CA LEU A 75 -0.04 6.87 6.66
C LEU A 75 0.85 8.11 6.61
N ARG A 76 0.44 9.23 7.22
CA ARG A 76 1.28 10.44 7.34
C ARG A 76 2.53 10.23 8.19
N GLN A 77 2.46 9.35 9.19
CA GLN A 77 3.61 9.01 10.05
C GLN A 77 4.73 8.27 9.30
N LEU A 78 4.44 7.75 8.10
CA LEU A 78 5.43 7.09 7.25
C LEU A 78 6.40 8.07 6.58
N ASP A 79 6.17 9.38 6.72
CA ASP A 79 7.03 10.44 6.17
C ASP A 79 7.27 10.27 4.66
N GLY A 80 6.19 9.90 3.96
CA GLY A 80 6.18 9.72 2.51
C GLY A 80 7.02 8.53 2.00
N LYS A 81 7.47 7.59 2.84
CA LYS A 81 8.24 6.41 2.42
C LYS A 81 7.45 5.11 2.60
N ILE A 82 7.50 4.24 1.60
CA ILE A 82 6.79 2.96 1.64
C ILE A 82 7.29 2.14 2.84
N PRO A 83 6.39 1.59 3.69
CA PRO A 83 6.80 0.79 4.83
C PRO A 83 7.42 -0.53 4.35
N ASP A 84 8.33 -1.08 5.15
CA ASP A 84 8.96 -2.40 4.92
C ASP A 84 9.83 -2.54 3.66
N ILE A 85 9.98 -1.48 2.88
CA ILE A 85 10.93 -1.44 1.77
C ILE A 85 12.23 -0.80 2.25
N LEU A 86 13.30 -1.61 2.25
CA LEU A 86 14.65 -1.16 2.56
C LEU A 86 15.52 -1.29 1.30
N ASN A 87 16.42 -0.33 1.10
CA ASN A 87 17.49 -0.48 0.12
C ASN A 87 18.59 -1.43 0.65
N ALA A 88 19.60 -1.71 -0.18
CA ALA A 88 20.75 -2.54 0.20
C ALA A 88 21.56 -1.99 1.40
N TYR A 89 21.38 -0.73 1.78
CA TYR A 89 21.96 -0.14 2.99
C TYR A 89 21.10 -0.31 4.25
N GLY A 90 19.95 -1.00 4.15
CA GLY A 90 19.02 -1.20 5.25
C GLY A 90 18.22 0.06 5.61
N ARG A 91 18.16 1.07 4.74
CA ARG A 91 17.43 2.33 4.97
C ARG A 91 16.08 2.29 4.26
N ARG A 92 15.04 2.82 4.92
CA ARG A 92 13.74 3.05 4.29
C ARG A 92 13.92 3.93 3.06
N CYS A 93 13.41 3.44 1.94
CA CYS A 93 13.55 4.04 0.62
C CYS A 93 12.17 4.13 -0.05
N LEU A 94 12.12 4.42 -1.35
CA LEU A 94 10.87 4.55 -2.14
C LEU A 94 9.88 5.59 -1.60
N PRO A 95 9.99 6.85 -2.05
CA PRO A 95 8.97 7.83 -1.76
C PRO A 95 7.65 7.45 -2.45
N PHE A 96 6.52 7.79 -1.84
CA PHE A 96 5.18 7.60 -2.39
C PHE A 96 4.30 8.85 -2.15
N SER A 97 3.53 9.22 -3.16
CA SER A 97 2.47 10.23 -3.05
C SER A 97 1.06 9.64 -2.99
N ASP A 98 0.88 8.40 -3.48
CA ASP A 98 -0.43 7.80 -3.68
C ASP A 98 -0.54 6.44 -2.99
N PHE A 99 -1.74 6.11 -2.52
CA PHE A 99 -2.06 4.80 -2.00
C PHE A 99 -3.51 4.41 -2.31
N ARG A 100 -3.81 3.11 -2.24
CA ARG A 100 -5.17 2.56 -2.28
C ARG A 100 -5.43 1.75 -1.03
N PHE A 101 -6.56 2.01 -0.39
CA PHE A 101 -7.04 1.27 0.77
C PHE A 101 -8.16 0.31 0.37
N GLU A 102 -8.12 -0.91 0.88
CA GLU A 102 -9.12 -1.95 0.65
C GLU A 102 -9.42 -2.68 1.96
N VAL A 103 -10.70 -2.98 2.20
CA VAL A 103 -11.11 -3.91 3.26
C VAL A 103 -11.13 -5.29 2.60
N ILE A 104 -10.28 -6.19 3.04
CA ILE A 104 -10.15 -7.51 2.40
C ILE A 104 -11.22 -8.45 2.90
N GLN A 105 -11.42 -8.44 4.22
CA GLN A 105 -12.47 -9.20 4.88
C GLN A 105 -12.71 -8.60 6.27
N SER A 106 -13.92 -8.80 6.76
CA SER A 106 -14.28 -8.50 8.14
C SER A 106 -15.56 -9.28 8.48
N ASP A 107 -15.57 -9.96 9.63
CA ASP A 107 -16.80 -10.44 10.26
C ASP A 107 -17.19 -9.47 11.38
N PHE A 108 -18.42 -8.97 11.37
CA PHE A 108 -18.91 -7.97 12.33
C PHE A 108 -19.15 -8.56 13.74
N ARG A 109 -19.19 -9.89 13.85
CA ARG A 109 -19.37 -10.65 15.09
C ARG A 109 -18.02 -11.12 15.64
N LYS A 110 -17.03 -11.33 14.78
CA LYS A 110 -15.68 -11.80 15.14
C LYS A 110 -14.63 -10.76 14.78
N LYS A 111 -14.24 -9.96 15.78
CA LYS A 111 -13.28 -8.86 15.61
C LYS A 111 -11.96 -9.29 14.95
N GLU A 112 -11.52 -10.51 15.23
CA GLU A 112 -10.22 -11.03 14.76
C GLU A 112 -10.18 -11.40 13.28
N GLU A 113 -11.34 -11.45 12.61
CA GLU A 113 -11.44 -11.73 11.18
C GLU A 113 -11.39 -10.44 10.33
N HIS A 114 -10.95 -9.32 10.91
CA HIS A 114 -10.72 -8.07 10.17
C HIS A 114 -9.35 -8.09 9.48
N THR A 115 -9.32 -7.74 8.20
CA THR A 115 -8.08 -7.59 7.43
C THR A 115 -8.26 -6.49 6.41
N VAL A 116 -7.28 -5.58 6.35
CA VAL A 116 -7.23 -4.49 5.38
C VAL A 116 -5.95 -4.58 4.57
N ALA A 117 -5.97 -3.99 3.38
CA ALA A 117 -4.79 -3.81 2.57
C ALA A 117 -4.56 -2.33 2.28
N VAL A 118 -3.30 -1.92 2.35
CA VAL A 118 -2.84 -0.64 1.81
C VAL A 118 -1.85 -0.94 0.71
N THR A 119 -2.20 -0.54 -0.51
CA THR A 119 -1.27 -0.59 -1.65
C THR A 119 -0.66 0.78 -1.84
N PHE A 120 0.66 0.88 -1.66
CA PHE A 120 1.44 2.09 -1.87
C PHE A 120 1.96 2.13 -3.29
N TYR A 121 1.97 3.30 -3.92
CA TYR A 121 2.52 3.50 -5.26
C TYR A 121 3.67 4.49 -5.20
N SER A 122 4.88 4.04 -5.55
CA SER A 122 6.05 4.89 -5.52
C SER A 122 5.88 6.09 -6.44
N ASP A 123 6.63 7.14 -6.17
CA ASP A 123 6.91 8.18 -7.15
C ASP A 123 7.63 7.58 -8.38
N PRO A 124 7.68 8.28 -9.52
CA PRO A 124 8.38 7.81 -10.70
C PRO A 124 9.85 7.47 -10.44
N LEU A 125 10.30 6.35 -10.98
CA LEU A 125 11.67 5.86 -10.90
C LEU A 125 12.20 5.62 -12.31
N THR A 126 13.48 5.91 -12.52
CA THR A 126 14.20 5.43 -13.71
C THR A 126 14.69 4.02 -13.43
N TRP A 127 14.21 3.05 -14.20
CA TRP A 127 14.69 1.67 -14.13
C TRP A 127 15.99 1.55 -14.92
N ILE A 128 17.07 1.22 -14.19
CA ILE A 128 18.42 1.10 -14.76
C ILE A 128 18.69 -0.35 -15.14
N ASP A 129 18.57 -1.27 -14.19
CA ASP A 129 18.83 -2.70 -14.40
C ASP A 129 18.16 -3.57 -13.32
N THR A 130 18.25 -4.90 -13.46
CA THR A 130 17.75 -5.89 -12.50
C THR A 130 18.82 -6.94 -12.19
N PRO A 131 19.90 -6.59 -11.47
CA PRO A 131 20.96 -7.52 -11.14
C PRO A 131 20.46 -8.55 -10.11
N GLY A 132 20.33 -9.81 -10.53
CA GLY A 132 19.88 -10.90 -9.67
C GLY A 132 18.46 -10.67 -9.14
N ALA A 133 18.31 -10.68 -7.81
CA ALA A 133 17.03 -10.47 -7.13
C ALA A 133 16.83 -9.02 -6.68
N TYR A 134 17.43 -8.05 -7.38
CA TYR A 134 17.35 -6.63 -7.03
C TYR A 134 16.92 -5.78 -8.22
N TRP A 135 16.25 -4.67 -7.92
CA TRP A 135 16.00 -3.57 -8.84
C TRP A 135 17.05 -2.51 -8.61
N LEU A 136 17.78 -2.12 -9.66
CA LEU A 136 18.62 -0.94 -9.65
C LEU A 136 17.83 0.23 -10.23
N VAL A 137 17.56 1.24 -9.41
CA VAL A 137 16.71 2.37 -9.77
C VAL A 137 17.33 3.71 -9.38
N ALA A 138 16.93 4.77 -10.07
CA ALA A 138 17.16 6.15 -9.65
C ALA A 138 15.82 6.87 -9.43
N TYR A 139 15.79 7.83 -8.51
CA TYR A 139 14.57 8.58 -8.19
C TYR A 139 14.29 9.67 -9.24
N GLY A 140 13.05 9.68 -9.74
CA GLY A 140 12.60 10.58 -10.80
C GLY A 140 12.96 10.11 -12.20
N ASP A 141 12.74 10.98 -13.19
CA ASP A 141 13.24 10.78 -14.56
C ASP A 141 14.70 11.25 -14.63
N ARG A 142 15.60 10.29 -14.82
CA ARG A 142 17.06 10.46 -14.87
C ARG A 142 17.64 9.99 -16.20
N ARG A 143 16.80 9.81 -17.22
CA ARG A 143 17.22 9.27 -18.51
C ARG A 143 18.25 10.18 -19.18
N ASP A 144 18.01 11.49 -19.18
CA ASP A 144 18.94 12.48 -19.73
C ASP A 144 20.29 12.51 -19.00
N ASP A 145 20.29 12.30 -17.68
CA ASP A 145 21.50 12.23 -16.87
C ASP A 145 22.32 10.98 -17.24
N LEU A 146 21.66 9.82 -17.33
CA LEU A 146 22.30 8.55 -17.71
C LEU A 146 22.82 8.57 -19.16
N GLU A 147 22.07 9.13 -20.10
CA GLU A 147 22.48 9.26 -21.51
C GLU A 147 23.69 10.19 -21.67
N ALA A 148 23.76 11.25 -20.88
CA ALA A 148 24.90 12.16 -20.86
C ALA A 148 26.10 11.63 -20.06
N GLY A 149 26.02 10.44 -19.47
CA GLY A 149 27.06 9.85 -18.64
C GLY A 149 27.32 10.61 -17.33
N ARG A 150 26.31 11.34 -16.82
CA ARG A 150 26.39 12.01 -15.52
C ARG A 150 26.21 10.99 -14.40
N GLU A 151 26.84 11.26 -13.27
CA GLU A 151 26.62 10.50 -12.05
C GLU A 151 25.18 10.69 -11.57
N VAL A 152 24.52 9.58 -11.22
CA VAL A 152 23.14 9.54 -10.75
C VAL A 152 23.10 8.75 -9.45
N GLU A 153 22.45 9.30 -8.44
CA GLU A 153 22.20 8.58 -7.19
C GLU A 153 21.21 7.43 -7.43
N THR A 154 21.56 6.24 -6.93
CA THR A 154 20.79 5.02 -7.15
C THR A 154 20.52 4.29 -5.86
N ASP A 155 19.44 3.53 -5.86
CA ASP A 155 19.16 2.55 -4.82
C ASP A 155 19.04 1.15 -5.43
N LEU A 156 19.57 0.18 -4.70
CA LEU A 156 19.38 -1.23 -4.97
C LEU A 156 18.28 -1.76 -4.04
N ILE A 157 17.16 -2.21 -4.62
CA ILE A 157 15.96 -2.60 -3.89
C ILE A 157 15.73 -4.10 -4.07
N PRO A 158 15.66 -4.89 -3.00
CA PRO A 158 15.41 -6.32 -3.12
C PRO A 158 14.00 -6.59 -3.66
N GLN A 159 13.90 -7.55 -4.58
CA GLN A 159 12.63 -8.18 -4.92
C GLN A 159 12.09 -8.90 -3.69
N GLN A 160 10.83 -8.66 -3.37
CA GLN A 160 10.18 -9.25 -2.21
C GLN A 160 8.68 -9.43 -2.48
N PRO A 161 8.00 -10.31 -1.71
CA PRO A 161 6.57 -10.50 -1.87
C PRO A 161 5.80 -9.18 -1.84
N PHE A 162 4.78 -9.10 -2.70
CA PHE A 162 3.88 -7.95 -2.83
C PHE A 162 4.50 -6.64 -3.34
N LEU A 163 5.79 -6.62 -3.69
CA LEU A 163 6.43 -5.53 -4.42
C LEU A 163 6.49 -5.88 -5.92
N SER A 164 5.94 -5.03 -6.78
CA SER A 164 5.92 -5.25 -8.23
C SER A 164 5.97 -3.94 -9.01
N ILE A 165 6.25 -3.98 -10.30
CA ILE A 165 6.04 -2.83 -11.19
C ILE A 165 4.54 -2.60 -11.33
N HIS A 166 4.07 -1.45 -10.85
CA HIS A 166 2.68 -1.01 -10.96
C HIS A 166 2.39 -0.41 -12.34
N SER A 167 3.29 0.42 -12.85
CA SER A 167 3.14 1.08 -14.15
C SER A 167 4.48 1.29 -14.82
N LEU A 168 4.47 1.34 -16.15
CA LEU A 168 5.66 1.55 -16.97
C LEU A 168 5.34 2.56 -18.07
N ARG A 169 6.22 3.54 -18.25
CA ARG A 169 6.22 4.53 -19.32
C ARG A 169 7.50 4.34 -20.14
N ILE A 170 7.32 4.20 -21.45
CA ILE A 170 8.38 4.05 -22.45
C ILE A 170 8.73 5.44 -22.97
#